data_AF-A0A413T5R6-F1
#
_entry.id   AF-A0A413T5R6-F1
#
_cell.length_a   1.000
_cell.length_b   1.000
_cell.length_c   1.000
_cell.angle_alpha   90.00
_cell.angle_beta   90.00
_cell.angle_gamma   90.00
#
_symmetry.space_group_name_H-M   'P 1'
#
loop_
_entity.id
_entity.type
_entity.pdbx_description
1 polymer ?
#
loop_
_entity_poly.entity_id
_entity_poly.type
_entity_poly.pdbx_seq_one_letter_code
_entity_poly.pdbx_strand_id
1 'polypeptide(L)'
;MENTDDFYEWCKQSLIEDAKAELWSKVLESSVVNKYSETAYQRVIEEVDGDYNYNADFFGMTIDEYLEMNGMTEDDMEDEYMNALKSEMVMWAIVEKEGLANKITDEDIQNKWDELYQEGDFESEEDMKSQYTDEEIRQGALMDKAVDWVYDHAKVKFSYKISK
;
A
#
# COMPACT_ATOMS: atom_id res chain seq x y z
N MET A 1 12.80 5.03 20.22
CA MET A 1 13.20 6.46 20.18
C MET A 1 14.00 6.77 21.43
N GLU A 2 15.30 7.01 21.28
CA GLU A 2 16.23 7.12 22.42
C GLU A 2 16.65 8.58 22.70
N ASN A 3 16.54 9.46 21.71
CA ASN A 3 16.91 10.87 21.83
C ASN A 3 16.07 11.81 20.94
N THR A 4 16.30 13.12 21.05
CA THR A 4 15.58 14.16 20.31
C THR A 4 15.83 14.08 18.79
N ASP A 5 17.03 13.70 18.36
CA ASP A 5 17.35 13.58 16.93
C ASP A 5 16.58 12.39 16.31
N ASP A 6 16.48 11.26 17.02
CA ASP A 6 15.66 10.12 16.57
C ASP A 6 14.18 10.51 16.42
N PHE A 7 13.66 11.32 17.35
CA PHE A 7 12.29 11.81 17.28
C PHE A 7 12.08 12.71 16.05
N TYR A 8 13.05 13.58 15.73
CA TYR A 8 12.94 14.45 14.56
C TYR A 8 13.03 13.68 13.24
N GLU A 9 13.90 12.68 13.13
CA GLU A 9 13.94 11.82 11.94
C GLU A 9 12.64 11.02 11.81
N TRP A 10 12.11 10.48 12.91
CA TRP A 10 10.80 9.82 12.89
C TRP A 10 9.68 10.75 12.40
N CYS A 11 9.59 11.97 12.93
CA CYS A 11 8.60 12.95 12.47
C CYS A 11 8.75 13.29 10.99
N LYS A 12 9.99 13.43 10.51
CA LYS A 12 10.27 13.73 9.11
C LYS A 12 9.86 12.58 8.20
N GLN A 13 10.13 11.33 8.59
CA GLN A 13 9.72 10.16 7.81
C GLN A 13 8.19 10.01 7.79
N SER A 14 7.53 10.18 8.94
CA SER A 14 6.06 10.18 8.99
C SER A 14 5.45 11.22 8.03
N LEU A 15 5.99 12.44 7.97
CA LEU A 15 5.53 13.45 7.03
C LEU A 15 5.78 13.07 5.55
N ILE A 16 6.85 12.33 5.27
CA ILE A 16 7.15 11.85 3.92
C ILE A 16 6.14 10.78 3.50
N GLU A 17 5.85 9.82 4.39
CA GLU A 17 4.87 8.76 4.12
C GLU A 17 3.45 9.33 3.94
N ASP A 18 3.05 10.31 4.76
CA ASP A 18 1.78 11.04 4.56
C ASP A 18 1.73 11.71 3.17
N ALA A 19 2.84 12.36 2.77
CA ALA A 19 2.92 13.02 1.47
C ALA A 19 2.88 12.03 0.29
N LYS A 20 3.50 10.85 0.44
CA LYS A 20 3.43 9.76 -0.54
C LYS A 20 2.00 9.26 -0.71
N ALA A 21 1.30 8.99 0.39
CA ALA A 21 -0.10 8.56 0.36
C ALA A 21 -1.01 9.60 -0.31
N GLU A 22 -0.87 10.88 0.05
CA GLU A 22 -1.65 11.98 -0.55
C GLU A 22 -1.34 12.13 -2.06
N LEU A 23 -0.07 12.02 -2.45
CA LEU A 23 0.31 12.09 -3.86
C LEU A 23 -0.23 10.91 -4.65
N TRP A 24 -0.15 9.70 -4.11
CA TRP A 24 -0.67 8.52 -4.76
C TRP A 24 -2.17 8.64 -4.98
N SER A 25 -2.94 9.04 -3.96
CA SER A 25 -4.36 9.31 -4.08
C SER A 25 -4.68 10.30 -5.22
N LYS A 26 -3.95 11.41 -5.33
CA LYS A 26 -4.10 12.37 -6.44
C LYS A 26 -3.76 11.78 -7.81
N VAL A 27 -2.78 10.89 -7.89
CA VAL A 27 -2.49 10.14 -9.13
C VAL A 27 -3.69 9.25 -9.49
N LEU A 28 -4.28 8.55 -8.52
CA LEU A 28 -5.48 7.75 -8.74
C LEU A 28 -6.65 8.63 -9.19
N GLU A 29 -6.97 9.72 -8.49
CA GLU A 29 -8.04 10.65 -8.86
C GLU A 29 -7.91 11.19 -10.30
N SER A 30 -6.69 11.50 -10.72
CA SER A 30 -6.40 12.03 -12.06
C SER A 30 -6.28 10.97 -13.15
N SER A 31 -6.21 9.68 -12.78
CA SER A 31 -6.11 8.56 -13.71
C SER A 31 -7.47 8.10 -14.23
N VAL A 32 -7.50 7.57 -15.45
CA VAL A 32 -8.73 7.06 -16.09
C VAL A 32 -8.54 5.59 -16.46
N VAL A 33 -9.39 4.73 -15.89
CA VAL A 33 -9.46 3.31 -16.24
C VAL A 33 -10.33 3.15 -17.48
N ASN A 34 -9.71 2.87 -18.63
CA ASN A 34 -10.45 2.70 -19.90
C ASN A 34 -10.99 1.28 -20.09
N LYS A 35 -10.28 0.28 -19.57
CA LYS A 35 -10.62 -1.13 -19.64
C LYS A 35 -9.82 -1.90 -18.60
N TYR A 36 -10.40 -2.96 -18.07
CA TYR A 36 -9.72 -3.93 -17.22
C TYR A 36 -10.17 -5.35 -17.58
N SER A 37 -9.41 -6.34 -17.11
CA SER A 37 -9.78 -7.75 -17.25
C SER A 37 -10.75 -8.13 -16.15
N GLU A 38 -11.81 -8.87 -16.49
CA GLU A 38 -12.72 -9.44 -15.48
C GLU A 38 -11.96 -10.30 -14.47
N THR A 39 -10.97 -11.07 -14.93
CA THR A 39 -10.12 -11.89 -14.04
C THR A 39 -9.31 -11.03 -13.06
N ALA A 40 -8.84 -9.85 -13.49
CA ALA A 40 -8.14 -8.95 -12.59
C ALA A 40 -9.09 -8.32 -11.56
N TYR A 41 -10.31 -7.99 -12.00
CA TYR A 41 -11.33 -7.45 -11.11
C TYR A 41 -11.77 -8.44 -10.05
N GLN A 42 -12.03 -9.70 -10.44
CA GLN A 42 -12.40 -10.75 -9.49
C GLN A 42 -11.29 -11.05 -8.48
N ARG A 43 -10.02 -11.02 -8.90
CA ARG A 43 -8.90 -11.15 -7.97
C ARG A 43 -8.89 -10.02 -6.94
N VAL A 44 -9.10 -8.77 -7.38
CA VAL A 44 -9.17 -7.62 -6.48
C VAL A 44 -10.34 -7.74 -5.49
N ILE A 45 -11.50 -8.25 -5.92
CA ILE A 45 -12.62 -8.53 -5.01
C ILE A 45 -12.19 -9.55 -3.96
N GLU A 46 -11.57 -10.67 -4.35
CA GLU A 46 -11.11 -11.71 -3.42
C GLU A 46 -10.07 -11.18 -2.41
N GLU A 47 -9.12 -10.34 -2.86
CA GLU A 47 -8.11 -9.71 -2.02
C GLU A 47 -8.74 -8.73 -1.01
N VAL A 48 -9.56 -7.79 -1.49
CA VAL A 48 -10.20 -6.79 -0.63
C VAL A 48 -11.19 -7.45 0.35
N ASP A 49 -12.01 -8.39 -0.10
CA ASP A 49 -12.92 -9.13 0.79
C ASP A 49 -12.14 -9.94 1.83
N GLY A 50 -11.01 -10.54 1.43
CA GLY A 50 -10.12 -11.24 2.35
C GLY A 50 -9.63 -10.33 3.48
N ASP A 51 -9.15 -9.15 3.14
CA ASP A 51 -8.65 -8.16 4.10
C ASP A 51 -9.76 -7.67 5.06
N TYR A 52 -10.93 -7.33 4.53
CA TYR A 52 -12.06 -6.88 5.35
C TYR A 52 -12.58 -7.99 6.27
N ASN A 53 -12.68 -9.23 5.79
CA ASN A 53 -13.08 -10.38 6.60
C ASN A 53 -12.04 -10.68 7.70
N TYR A 54 -10.75 -10.62 7.38
CA TYR A 54 -9.68 -10.80 8.36
C TYR A 54 -9.79 -9.76 9.48
N ASN A 55 -9.98 -8.48 9.12
CA ASN A 55 -10.12 -7.41 10.11
C ASN A 55 -11.39 -7.56 10.96
N ALA A 56 -12.54 -7.91 10.35
CA ALA A 56 -13.77 -8.17 11.08
C ALA A 56 -13.58 -9.31 12.10
N ASP A 57 -12.99 -10.42 11.68
CA ASP A 57 -12.67 -11.56 12.54
C ASP A 57 -11.70 -11.18 13.67
N PHE A 58 -10.68 -10.37 13.36
CA PHE A 58 -9.71 -9.87 14.35
C PHE A 58 -10.39 -9.06 15.46
N PHE A 59 -11.38 -8.24 15.12
CA PHE A 59 -12.19 -7.50 16.10
C PHE A 59 -13.34 -8.32 16.71
N GLY A 60 -13.55 -9.56 16.26
CA GLY A 60 -14.65 -10.42 16.70
C GLY A 60 -16.02 -9.90 16.28
N MET A 61 -16.09 -9.23 15.13
CA MET A 61 -17.28 -8.60 14.56
C MET A 61 -17.70 -9.31 13.27
N THR A 62 -18.96 -9.14 12.88
CA THR A 62 -19.37 -9.47 11.50
C THR A 62 -18.86 -8.42 10.52
N ILE A 63 -18.81 -8.77 9.23
CA ILE A 63 -18.42 -7.82 8.17
C ILE A 63 -19.30 -6.56 8.19
N ASP A 64 -20.62 -6.71 8.32
CA ASP A 64 -21.56 -5.59 8.38
C ASP A 64 -21.24 -4.64 9.54
N GLU A 65 -20.98 -5.19 10.73
CA GLU A 65 -20.62 -4.40 11.91
C GLU A 65 -19.27 -3.70 11.75
N TYR A 66 -18.31 -4.33 11.07
CA TYR A 66 -17.01 -3.74 10.78
C TYR A 66 -17.12 -2.59 9.77
N LEU A 67 -17.93 -2.75 8.71
CA LEU A 67 -18.23 -1.69 7.75
C LEU A 67 -18.92 -0.51 8.44
N GLU A 68 -19.97 -0.76 9.23
CA GLU A 68 -20.69 0.28 9.97
C GLU A 68 -19.77 1.05 10.93
N MET A 69 -18.86 0.35 11.62
CA MET A 69 -17.87 0.97 12.51
C MET A 69 -16.93 1.93 11.76
N ASN A 70 -16.57 1.60 10.53
CA ASN A 70 -15.76 2.44 9.65
C ASN A 70 -16.59 3.48 8.87
N GLY A 71 -17.90 3.56 9.10
CA GLY A 71 -18.79 4.50 8.44
C GLY A 71 -19.11 4.14 6.99
N MET A 72 -18.99 2.86 6.65
CA MET A 72 -19.19 2.30 5.31
C MET A 72 -20.41 1.39 5.26
N THR A 73 -20.83 1.08 4.04
CA THR A 73 -21.88 0.13 3.70
C THR A 73 -21.39 -0.85 2.63
N GLU A 74 -22.13 -1.93 2.37
CA GLU A 74 -21.82 -2.86 1.28
C GLU A 74 -21.76 -2.15 -0.09
N ASP A 75 -22.58 -1.11 -0.31
CA ASP A 75 -22.56 -0.33 -1.55
C ASP A 75 -21.23 0.44 -1.75
N ASP A 76 -20.50 0.75 -0.66
CA ASP A 76 -19.21 1.43 -0.73
C ASP A 76 -18.06 0.47 -1.12
N MET A 77 -18.28 -0.85 -1.03
CA MET A 77 -17.24 -1.84 -1.37
C MET A 77 -16.88 -1.81 -2.86
N GLU A 78 -17.83 -1.49 -3.74
CA GLU A 78 -17.54 -1.33 -5.18
C GLU A 78 -16.49 -0.24 -5.43
N ASP A 79 -16.54 0.86 -4.67
CA ASP A 79 -15.55 1.93 -4.77
C ASP A 79 -14.18 1.45 -4.24
N GLU A 80 -14.14 0.64 -3.19
CA GLU A 80 -12.90 0.02 -2.68
C GLU A 80 -12.27 -0.93 -3.71
N TYR A 81 -13.07 -1.83 -4.31
CA TYR A 81 -12.59 -2.72 -5.37
C TYR A 81 -12.05 -1.93 -6.57
N MET A 82 -12.78 -0.91 -7.00
CA MET A 82 -12.36 -0.08 -8.13
C MET A 82 -11.13 0.77 -7.81
N ASN A 83 -10.98 1.25 -6.58
CA ASN A 83 -9.79 1.97 -6.14
C ASN A 83 -8.55 1.05 -6.08
N ALA A 84 -8.69 -0.15 -5.52
CA ALA A 84 -7.61 -1.15 -5.47
C ALA A 84 -7.17 -1.57 -6.88
N LEU A 85 -8.12 -1.91 -7.77
CA LEU A 85 -7.83 -2.24 -9.17
C LEU A 85 -7.14 -1.08 -9.89
N LYS A 86 -7.63 0.15 -9.69
CA LYS A 86 -7.05 1.35 -10.30
C LYS A 86 -5.62 1.58 -9.79
N SER A 87 -5.37 1.36 -8.50
CA SER A 87 -4.05 1.43 -7.89
C SER A 87 -3.09 0.44 -8.54
N GLU A 88 -3.48 -0.82 -8.66
CA GLU A 88 -2.68 -1.86 -9.33
C GLU A 88 -2.37 -1.48 -10.79
N MET A 89 -3.36 -1.01 -11.54
CA MET A 89 -3.19 -0.61 -12.94
C MET A 89 -2.28 0.60 -13.11
N VAL A 90 -2.38 1.61 -12.24
CA VAL A 90 -1.51 2.79 -12.24
C VAL A 90 -0.08 2.39 -11.92
N MET A 91 0.12 1.54 -10.91
CA MET A 91 1.43 0.98 -10.57
C MET A 91 2.05 0.30 -11.78
N TRP A 92 1.33 -0.62 -12.45
CA TRP A 92 1.87 -1.30 -13.63
C TRP A 92 2.16 -0.35 -14.79
N ALA A 93 1.33 0.67 -14.99
CA ALA A 93 1.56 1.68 -16.02
C ALA A 93 2.86 2.49 -15.76
N ILE A 94 3.15 2.82 -14.51
CA ILE A 94 4.40 3.50 -14.11
C ILE A 94 5.58 2.54 -14.24
N VAL A 95 5.45 1.31 -13.73
CA VAL A 95 6.49 0.27 -13.77
C VAL A 95 6.92 -0.02 -15.21
N GLU A 96 5.97 -0.16 -16.13
CA GLU A 96 6.24 -0.38 -17.55
C GLU A 96 6.91 0.84 -18.19
N LYS A 97 6.30 2.03 -18.04
CA LYS A 97 6.76 3.26 -18.70
C LYS A 97 8.16 3.67 -18.26
N GLU A 98 8.46 3.54 -16.96
CA GLU A 98 9.70 4.00 -16.35
C GLU A 98 10.73 2.87 -16.19
N GLY A 99 10.38 1.66 -16.65
CA GLY A 99 11.23 0.48 -16.63
C GLY A 99 11.63 0.05 -15.21
N LEU A 100 10.75 0.24 -14.21
CA LEU A 100 11.06 -0.04 -12.81
C LEU A 100 11.27 -1.53 -12.54
N ALA A 101 10.64 -2.41 -13.33
CA ALA A 101 10.83 -3.85 -13.24
C ALA A 101 12.29 -4.30 -13.48
N ASN A 102 13.08 -3.52 -14.20
CA ASN A 102 14.51 -3.77 -14.44
C ASN A 102 15.43 -3.11 -13.39
N LYS A 103 14.84 -2.29 -12.51
CA LYS A 103 15.54 -1.52 -11.47
C LYS A 103 15.27 -2.05 -10.06
N ILE A 104 14.32 -2.96 -9.91
CA ILE A 104 14.14 -3.70 -8.66
C ILE A 104 15.34 -4.60 -8.40
N THR A 105 15.78 -4.62 -7.16
CA THR A 105 16.94 -5.37 -6.69
C THR A 105 16.51 -6.43 -5.68
N ASP A 106 17.38 -7.40 -5.41
CA ASP A 106 17.15 -8.40 -4.36
C ASP A 106 17.02 -7.74 -2.97
N GLU A 107 17.71 -6.61 -2.75
CA GLU A 107 17.59 -5.82 -1.53
C GLU A 107 16.20 -5.22 -1.36
N ASP A 108 15.60 -4.70 -2.45
CA ASP A 108 14.22 -4.18 -2.40
C ASP A 108 13.21 -5.30 -2.02
N ILE A 109 13.42 -6.50 -2.57
CA ILE A 109 12.56 -7.67 -2.27
C ILE A 109 12.76 -8.11 -0.82
N GLN A 110 14.00 -8.16 -0.34
CA GLN A 110 14.29 -8.52 1.06
C GLN A 110 13.72 -7.49 2.03
N ASN A 111 13.82 -6.20 1.71
CA ASN A 111 13.23 -5.14 2.53
C ASN A 111 11.71 -5.31 2.65
N LYS A 112 11.03 -5.74 1.58
CA LYS A 112 9.58 -6.00 1.63
C LYS A 112 9.23 -7.20 2.51
N TRP A 113 10.04 -8.26 2.47
CA TRP A 113 9.90 -9.36 3.44
C TRP A 113 10.10 -8.90 4.87
N ASP A 114 11.13 -8.09 5.12
CA ASP A 114 11.47 -7.60 6.46
C ASP A 114 10.38 -6.64 7.00
N GLU A 115 9.79 -5.82 6.15
CA GLU A 115 8.64 -4.95 6.46
C GLU A 115 7.43 -5.78 6.89
N LEU A 116 7.02 -6.74 6.05
CA LEU A 116 5.90 -7.63 6.38
C LEU A 116 6.13 -8.37 7.69
N TYR A 117 7.34 -8.89 7.92
CA TYR A 117 7.66 -9.59 9.16
C TYR A 117 7.56 -8.70 10.41
N GLN A 118 7.91 -7.41 10.27
CA GLN A 118 7.86 -6.45 11.38
C GLN A 118 6.44 -5.97 11.68
N GLU A 119 5.59 -5.89 10.67
CA GLU A 119 4.23 -5.35 10.79
C GLU A 119 3.17 -6.43 11.05
N GLY A 120 3.40 -7.66 10.58
CA GLY A 120 2.48 -8.76 10.76
C GLY A 120 2.65 -9.53 12.06
N ASP A 121 1.60 -10.28 12.42
CA ASP A 121 1.60 -11.19 13.57
C ASP A 121 2.02 -12.60 13.14
N PHE A 122 3.31 -12.77 12.84
CA PHE A 122 3.88 -14.04 12.40
C PHE A 122 4.63 -14.74 13.55
N GLU A 123 4.53 -16.07 13.62
CA GLU A 123 5.26 -16.85 14.62
C GLU A 123 6.76 -16.96 14.27
N SER A 124 7.09 -16.91 12.98
CA SER A 124 8.45 -17.01 12.46
C SER A 124 8.55 -16.57 10.99
N GLU A 125 9.78 -16.40 10.50
CA GLU A 125 10.02 -16.11 9.07
C GLU A 125 9.50 -17.22 8.14
N GLU A 126 9.56 -18.49 8.59
CA GLU A 126 9.04 -19.63 7.82
C GLU A 126 7.51 -19.59 7.71
N ASP A 127 6.83 -19.21 8.80
CA ASP A 127 5.38 -18.99 8.81
C ASP A 127 5.00 -17.88 7.82
N MET A 128 5.64 -16.72 7.91
CA MET A 128 5.42 -15.62 6.96
C MET A 128 5.64 -16.06 5.49
N LYS A 129 6.76 -16.73 5.20
CA LYS A 129 7.08 -17.20 3.84
C LYS A 129 6.15 -18.31 3.34
N SER A 130 5.36 -18.93 4.21
CA SER A 130 4.34 -19.89 3.80
C SER A 130 3.03 -19.23 3.35
N GLN A 131 2.81 -17.97 3.75
CA GLN A 131 1.60 -17.21 3.47
C GLN A 131 1.69 -16.37 2.19
N TYR A 132 2.90 -15.99 1.77
CA TYR A 132 3.14 -15.19 0.58
C TYR A 132 4.05 -15.89 -0.42
N THR A 133 3.81 -15.63 -1.70
CA THR A 133 4.66 -16.04 -2.81
C THR A 133 5.72 -14.98 -3.12
N ASP A 134 6.84 -15.41 -3.71
CA ASP A 134 7.88 -14.48 -4.20
C ASP A 134 7.32 -13.46 -5.21
N GLU A 135 6.29 -13.82 -5.96
CA GLU A 135 5.65 -12.93 -6.94
C GLU A 135 4.86 -11.81 -6.25
N GLU A 136 4.09 -12.12 -5.20
CA GLU A 136 3.35 -11.14 -4.40
C GLU A 136 4.31 -10.17 -3.70
N ILE A 137 5.41 -10.67 -3.13
CA ILE A 137 6.41 -9.80 -2.50
C ILE A 137 7.11 -8.91 -3.51
N ARG A 138 7.44 -9.46 -4.69
CA ARG A 138 8.01 -8.67 -5.77
C ARG A 138 7.04 -7.60 -6.26
N GLN A 139 5.74 -7.91 -6.32
CA GLN A 139 4.71 -6.93 -6.67
C GLN A 139 4.61 -5.83 -5.60
N GLY A 140 4.63 -6.18 -4.31
CA GLY A 140 4.68 -5.22 -3.20
C GLY A 140 5.88 -4.28 -3.31
N ALA A 141 7.08 -4.81 -3.52
CA ALA A 141 8.29 -4.00 -3.69
C ALA A 141 8.23 -3.11 -4.96
N LEU A 142 7.55 -3.54 -6.02
CA LEU A 142 7.32 -2.69 -7.20
C LEU A 142 6.30 -1.57 -6.95
N MET A 143 5.30 -1.84 -6.12
CA MET A 143 4.35 -0.82 -5.65
C MET A 143 5.08 0.27 -4.88
N ASP A 144 5.94 -0.10 -3.92
CA ASP A 144 6.73 0.85 -3.14
C ASP A 144 7.63 1.70 -4.05
N LYS A 145 8.30 1.07 -5.04
CA LYS A 145 9.08 1.81 -6.04
C LYS A 145 8.25 2.74 -6.92
N ALA A 146 7.01 2.38 -7.27
CA ALA A 146 6.15 3.24 -8.06
C ALA A 146 5.71 4.47 -7.26
N VAL A 147 5.37 4.28 -5.97
CA VAL A 147 5.04 5.37 -5.04
C VAL A 147 6.25 6.30 -4.83
N ASP A 148 7.43 5.74 -4.57
CA ASP A 148 8.68 6.50 -4.47
C ASP A 148 8.98 7.29 -5.74
N TRP A 149 8.79 6.67 -6.91
CA TRP A 149 8.98 7.35 -8.18
C TRP A 149 8.05 8.55 -8.33
N VAL A 150 6.76 8.41 -7.96
CA VAL A 150 5.81 9.53 -7.98
C VAL A 150 6.26 10.64 -7.04
N TYR A 151 6.68 10.30 -5.82
CA TYR A 151 7.14 11.25 -4.82
C TYR A 151 8.39 12.02 -5.29
N ASP A 152 9.40 11.32 -5.80
CA ASP A 152 10.66 11.90 -6.29
C ASP A 152 10.48 12.85 -7.47
N HIS A 153 9.44 12.61 -8.28
CA HIS A 153 9.13 13.43 -9.46
C HIS A 153 8.05 14.49 -9.19
N ALA A 154 7.47 14.49 -7.99
CA ALA A 154 6.54 15.52 -7.53
C ALA A 154 7.26 16.72 -6.91
N LYS A 155 6.62 17.89 -6.93
CA LYS A 155 7.12 19.10 -6.27
C LYS A 155 6.60 19.18 -4.84
N VAL A 156 7.10 18.32 -3.97
CA VAL A 156 6.72 18.31 -2.54
C VAL A 156 7.41 19.46 -1.80
N LYS A 157 6.65 20.16 -0.94
CA LYS A 157 7.19 21.21 -0.07
C LYS A 157 6.74 20.98 1.36
N PHE A 158 7.71 20.76 2.25
CA PHE A 158 7.46 20.75 3.69
C PHE A 158 7.58 22.16 4.25
N SER A 159 6.56 22.59 4.99
CA SER A 159 6.66 23.78 5.82
C SER A 159 6.37 23.40 7.26
N TYR A 160 7.40 23.35 8.09
CA TYR A 160 7.27 23.17 9.53
C TYR A 160 8.11 24.21 10.27
N LYS A 161 7.64 24.60 11.44
CA LYS A 161 8.30 25.59 12.30
C LYS A 161 8.63 24.93 13.62
N ILE A 162 9.87 24.50 13.80
CA ILE A 162 10.35 24.02 15.10
C ILE A 162 10.80 25.24 15.90
N SER A 163 10.04 25.57 16.94
CA SER A 163 10.44 26.60 17.90
C SER A 163 11.60 26.05 18.74
N LYS A 164 12.69 26.81 18.88
CA LYS A 164 13.79 26.51 19.80
C LYS A 164 13.38 26.67 21.25
#